data_AF-A0A2W4J189-F1
#
_entry.id   AF-A0A2W4J189-F1
#
_cell.length_a   1.000
_cell.length_b   1.000
_cell.length_c   1.000
_cell.angle_alpha   90.00
_cell.angle_beta   90.00
_cell.angle_gamma   90.00
#
_symmetry.space_group_name_H-M   'P 1'
#
loop_
_entity.id
_entity.type
_entity.pdbx_description
1 polymer ?
#
loop_
_entity_poly.entity_id
_entity_poly.type
_entity_poly.pdbx_seq_one_letter_code
_entity_poly.pdbx_strand_id
1 'polypeptide(L)'
;MRPDRPDEPAADHTGGGLVRLRWDISYDGTHFSGWAKQPGRRTVQGVLEETTAQVLRMSEPVRFTVAGRTDAGVHASGQVAHVDLPPVDVERLLYRLHRALPEDVRVLDIRPAPRGCNPRFPPPPR
;
A
#
# COMPACT_ATOMS: atom_id res chain seq x y z
N MET A 1 32.66 11.83 -6.21
CA MET A 1 31.55 12.74 -6.54
C MET A 1 30.99 12.30 -7.88
N ARG A 2 29.86 11.58 -7.90
CA ARG A 2 29.16 11.14 -9.11
C ARG A 2 27.71 11.61 -8.99
N PRO A 3 27.09 12.09 -10.08
CA PRO A 3 25.84 12.83 -10.01
C PRO A 3 24.68 11.89 -9.66
N ASP A 4 23.80 12.44 -8.83
CA ASP A 4 22.44 12.00 -8.54
C ASP A 4 21.74 11.51 -9.83
N ARG A 5 21.43 10.22 -9.90
CA ARG A 5 20.53 9.72 -10.95
C ARG A 5 19.11 9.89 -10.44
N PRO A 6 18.24 10.62 -11.15
CA PRO A 6 16.86 10.78 -10.72
C PRO A 6 16.18 9.41 -10.73
N ASP A 7 15.44 9.15 -9.65
CA ASP A 7 14.45 8.08 -9.53
C ASP A 7 13.44 8.27 -10.68
N GLU A 8 13.64 7.52 -11.77
CA GLU A 8 12.89 7.70 -13.02
C GLU A 8 11.53 6.97 -12.90
N PRO A 9 10.39 7.68 -12.99
CA PRO A 9 9.08 7.10 -12.71
C PRO A 9 8.68 6.02 -13.72
N ALA A 10 8.20 4.91 -13.15
CA ALA A 10 7.76 3.70 -13.82
C ALA A 10 6.32 3.79 -14.36
N ALA A 11 6.05 4.63 -15.35
CA ALA A 11 4.90 4.39 -16.22
C ALA A 11 5.37 3.57 -17.42
N ASP A 12 4.97 2.30 -17.52
CA ASP A 12 4.79 1.70 -18.83
C ASP A 12 3.55 0.81 -18.87
N HIS A 13 2.78 1.10 -19.91
CA HIS A 13 1.40 0.72 -20.11
C HIS A 13 1.31 -0.63 -20.82
N THR A 14 0.50 -1.52 -20.27
CA THR A 14 -0.18 -2.54 -21.08
C THR A 14 -1.66 -2.54 -20.69
N GLY A 15 -2.44 -1.74 -21.41
CA GLY A 15 -3.90 -1.81 -21.46
C GLY A 15 -4.65 -1.40 -20.19
N GLY A 16 -4.70 -0.10 -19.87
CA GLY A 16 -5.61 0.43 -18.83
C GLY A 16 -4.96 1.24 -17.70
N GLY A 17 -3.90 2.00 -17.96
CA GLY A 17 -3.49 3.16 -17.15
C GLY A 17 -3.43 2.99 -15.62
N LEU A 18 -2.88 1.91 -15.07
CA LEU A 18 -2.61 1.78 -13.64
C LEU A 18 -1.13 2.11 -13.33
N VAL A 19 -0.89 2.68 -12.15
CA VAL A 19 0.41 3.01 -11.56
C VAL A 19 0.59 2.19 -10.29
N ARG A 20 1.74 1.54 -10.15
CA ARG A 20 2.09 0.85 -8.92
C ARG A 20 2.59 1.83 -7.88
N LEU A 21 1.93 1.84 -6.73
CA LEU A 21 2.31 2.66 -5.58
C LEU A 21 2.83 1.76 -4.47
N ARG A 22 3.96 2.13 -3.88
CA ARG A 22 4.47 1.64 -2.61
C ARG A 22 3.84 2.45 -1.48
N TRP A 23 3.35 1.76 -0.47
CA TRP A 23 2.76 2.32 0.73
C TRP A 23 3.55 1.85 1.95
N ASP A 24 3.96 2.79 2.78
CA ASP A 24 4.54 2.50 4.09
C ASP A 24 3.44 2.66 5.15
N ILE A 25 3.18 1.60 5.91
CA ILE A 25 1.99 1.46 6.75
C ILE A 25 2.39 1.12 8.18
N SER A 26 1.75 1.79 9.14
CA SER A 26 1.80 1.45 10.55
C SER A 26 0.45 0.96 11.03
N TYR A 27 0.41 -0.05 11.88
CA TYR A 27 -0.84 -0.50 12.50
C TYR A 27 -0.62 -1.16 13.86
N ASP A 28 -1.64 -1.04 14.70
CA ASP A 28 -1.78 -1.80 15.94
C ASP A 28 -2.53 -3.10 15.65
N GLY A 29 -1.85 -4.24 15.75
CA GLY A 29 -2.40 -5.56 15.46
C GLY A 29 -3.45 -6.09 16.43
N THR A 30 -3.66 -5.43 17.59
CA THR A 30 -4.49 -5.95 18.69
C THR A 30 -5.88 -6.42 18.25
N HIS A 31 -6.51 -5.66 17.34
CA HIS A 31 -7.86 -5.93 16.83
C HIS A 31 -7.88 -6.51 15.41
N PHE A 32 -6.74 -6.99 14.91
CA PHE A 32 -6.60 -7.60 13.59
C PHE A 32 -6.27 -9.09 13.68
N SER A 33 -6.95 -9.88 12.84
CA SER A 33 -6.63 -11.31 12.63
C SER A 33 -5.42 -11.51 11.70
N GLY A 34 -4.47 -10.57 11.73
CA GLY A 34 -3.28 -10.53 10.90
C GLY A 34 -3.42 -9.62 9.67
N TRP A 35 -2.40 -9.67 8.82
CA TRP A 35 -2.37 -8.84 7.60
C TRP A 35 -3.41 -9.29 6.57
N ALA A 36 -3.36 -10.56 6.16
CA ALA A 36 -4.01 -11.03 4.96
C ALA A 36 -5.52 -11.17 5.13
N LYS A 37 -6.29 -10.78 4.10
CA LYS A 37 -7.75 -10.84 4.11
C LYS A 37 -8.28 -12.25 4.35
N GLN A 38 -9.25 -12.37 5.25
CA GLN A 38 -9.90 -13.62 5.65
C GLN A 38 -11.43 -13.42 5.76
N PRO A 39 -12.25 -14.41 5.37
CA PRO A 39 -13.71 -14.30 5.47
C PRO A 39 -14.17 -14.06 6.91
N GLY A 40 -15.03 -13.06 7.13
CA GLY A 40 -15.62 -12.75 8.44
C GLY A 40 -14.64 -12.25 9.50
N ARG A 41 -13.41 -11.90 9.12
CA ARG A 41 -12.38 -11.40 10.05
C ARG A 41 -11.89 -10.03 9.62
N ARG A 42 -11.68 -9.16 10.60
CA ARG A 42 -11.06 -7.86 10.40
C ARG A 42 -9.54 -8.05 10.24
N THR A 43 -9.01 -7.57 9.13
CA THR A 43 -7.61 -7.74 8.72
C THR A 43 -7.08 -6.42 8.19
N VAL A 44 -5.77 -6.20 8.29
CA VAL A 44 -5.16 -4.93 7.86
C VAL A 44 -5.36 -4.72 6.36
N GLN A 45 -5.14 -5.77 5.55
CA GLN A 45 -5.37 -5.73 4.11
C GLN A 45 -6.84 -5.43 3.79
N GLY A 46 -7.79 -6.07 4.47
CA GLY A 46 -9.22 -5.84 4.24
C GLY A 46 -9.62 -4.39 4.47
N VAL A 47 -9.18 -3.80 5.60
CA VAL A 47 -9.45 -2.39 5.91
C VAL A 47 -8.83 -1.46 4.87
N LEU A 48 -7.57 -1.67 4.49
CA LEU A 48 -6.91 -0.84 3.49
C LEU A 48 -7.59 -0.92 2.12
N GLU A 49 -7.96 -2.12 1.66
CA GLU A 49 -8.66 -2.32 0.39
C GLU A 49 -10.02 -1.62 0.39
N GLU A 50 -10.83 -1.82 1.44
CA GLU A 50 -12.17 -1.26 1.56
C GLU A 50 -12.14 0.27 1.65
N THR A 51 -11.29 0.82 2.53
CA THR A 51 -11.16 2.27 2.68
C THR A 51 -10.61 2.92 1.41
N THR A 52 -9.64 2.30 0.74
CA THR A 52 -9.07 2.86 -0.50
C THR A 52 -10.11 2.86 -1.62
N ALA A 53 -10.85 1.76 -1.80
CA ALA A 53 -11.92 1.69 -2.80
C ALA A 53 -13.01 2.75 -2.54
N GLN A 54 -13.39 2.97 -1.27
CA GLN A 54 -14.35 4.01 -0.89
C GLN A 54 -13.83 5.43 -1.17
N VAL A 55 -12.60 5.72 -0.77
CA VAL A 55 -11.97 7.05 -0.93
C VAL A 55 -11.79 7.43 -2.41
N LEU A 56 -11.45 6.44 -3.24
CA LEU A 56 -11.27 6.60 -4.68
C LEU A 56 -12.55 6.38 -5.49
N ARG A 57 -13.64 5.96 -4.84
CA ARG A 57 -14.93 5.60 -5.48
C ARG A 57 -14.74 4.59 -6.61
N MET A 58 -13.91 3.58 -6.36
CA MET A 58 -13.64 2.52 -7.34
C MET A 58 -14.71 1.44 -7.24
N SER A 59 -15.24 1.03 -8.40
CA SER A 59 -16.12 -0.13 -8.51
C SER A 59 -15.35 -1.46 -8.48
N GLU A 60 -14.09 -1.42 -8.94
CA GLU A 60 -13.20 -2.58 -8.96
C GLU A 60 -12.51 -2.78 -7.60
N PRO A 61 -12.24 -4.03 -7.19
CA PRO A 61 -11.59 -4.32 -5.93
C PRO A 61 -10.12 -3.87 -5.95
N VAL A 62 -9.74 -3.01 -5.01
CA VAL A 62 -8.35 -2.68 -4.71
C VAL A 62 -7.67 -3.91 -4.10
N ARG A 63 -6.45 -4.24 -4.52
CA ARG A 63 -5.68 -5.37 -3.98
C ARG A 63 -4.28 -4.96 -3.57
N PHE A 64 -3.94 -5.19 -2.31
CA PHE A 64 -2.59 -4.96 -1.79
C PHE A 64 -1.73 -6.22 -1.87
N THR A 65 -0.46 -6.04 -2.25
CA THR A 65 0.57 -7.09 -2.17
C THR A 65 1.65 -6.67 -1.18
N VAL A 66 1.92 -7.50 -0.18
CA VAL A 66 2.86 -7.21 0.92
C VAL A 66 4.13 -8.04 0.79
N ALA A 67 5.27 -7.50 1.24
CA ALA A 67 6.54 -8.24 1.25
C ALA A 67 6.59 -9.32 2.34
N GLY A 68 6.02 -9.04 3.51
CA GLY A 68 5.93 -9.98 4.64
C GLY A 68 4.51 -10.05 5.18
N ARG A 69 3.95 -11.25 5.31
CA ARG A 69 2.68 -11.44 6.03
C ARG A 69 2.96 -11.43 7.53
N THR A 70 2.06 -10.83 8.30
CA THR A 70 2.09 -10.85 9.76
C THR A 70 0.93 -11.65 10.31
N ASP A 71 1.16 -12.29 11.46
CA ASP A 71 0.16 -13.05 12.19
C ASP A 71 -0.79 -12.14 12.99
N ALA A 72 -1.85 -12.73 13.54
CA ALA A 72 -2.82 -12.01 14.37
C ALA A 72 -2.17 -11.41 15.62
N GLY A 73 -2.58 -10.19 15.98
CA GLY A 73 -2.02 -9.47 17.14
C GLY A 73 -0.66 -8.80 16.90
N VAL A 74 -0.01 -9.01 15.75
CA VAL A 74 1.30 -8.39 15.46
C VAL A 74 1.15 -6.93 15.11
N HIS A 75 1.93 -6.06 15.74
CA HIS A 75 2.02 -4.64 15.38
C HIS A 75 3.13 -4.41 14.35
N ALA A 76 2.97 -3.40 13.49
CA ALA A 76 4.03 -2.98 12.58
C ALA A 76 4.11 -1.45 12.53
N SER A 77 5.34 -0.93 12.53
CA SER A 77 5.61 0.52 12.42
C SER A 77 6.02 0.96 11.01
N GLY A 78 6.17 0.03 10.07
CA GLY A 78 6.72 0.30 8.74
C GLY A 78 6.52 -0.86 7.77
N GLN A 79 5.34 -1.47 7.79
CA GLN A 79 4.97 -2.52 6.85
C GLN A 79 4.90 -1.94 5.44
N VAL A 80 5.58 -2.59 4.49
CA VAL A 80 5.62 -2.14 3.10
C VAL A 80 4.66 -2.97 2.26
N ALA A 81 3.72 -2.30 1.61
CA ALA A 81 2.79 -2.91 0.66
C ALA A 81 2.76 -2.16 -0.67
N HIS A 82 2.35 -2.86 -1.72
CA HIS A 82 2.18 -2.29 -3.05
C HIS A 82 0.74 -2.45 -3.50
N VAL A 83 0.25 -1.46 -4.25
CA VAL A 83 -1.09 -1.46 -4.83
C VAL A 83 -1.02 -0.86 -6.24
N ASP A 84 -1.78 -1.43 -7.17
CA ASP A 84 -1.92 -0.92 -8.53
C ASP A 84 -3.21 -0.08 -8.59
N LEU A 85 -3.09 1.22 -8.82
CA LEU A 85 -4.20 2.18 -8.82
C LEU A 85 -4.14 3.06 -10.07
N PRO A 86 -5.25 3.63 -10.56
CA PRO A 86 -5.17 4.66 -11.60
C PRO A 86 -4.34 5.86 -11.11
N PRO A 87 -3.81 6.71 -12.02
CA PRO A 87 -3.16 7.95 -11.65
C PRO A 87 -4.03 8.76 -10.69
N VAL A 88 -3.48 9.02 -9.51
CA VAL A 88 -4.15 9.73 -8.42
C VAL A 88 -3.22 10.80 -7.88
N ASP A 89 -3.82 11.88 -7.36
CA ASP A 89 -3.12 12.85 -6.53
C ASP A 89 -2.79 12.19 -5.19
N VAL A 90 -1.52 11.89 -4.99
CA VAL A 90 -1.01 11.16 -3.82
C VAL A 90 -1.23 11.92 -2.52
N GLU A 91 -0.97 13.23 -2.52
CA GLU A 91 -1.13 14.07 -1.32
C GLU A 91 -2.61 14.11 -0.90
N ARG A 92 -3.51 14.29 -1.88
CA ARG A 92 -4.95 14.28 -1.65
C ARG A 92 -5.44 12.91 -1.19
N LEU A 93 -4.91 11.83 -1.75
CA LEU A 93 -5.24 10.47 -1.34
C LEU A 93 -4.81 10.23 0.11
N LEU A 94 -3.57 10.56 0.45
CA LEU A 94 -3.04 10.40 1.81
C LEU A 94 -3.89 11.16 2.84
N TYR A 95 -4.22 12.42 2.54
CA TYR A 95 -5.09 13.24 3.39
C TYR A 95 -6.47 12.61 3.64
N ARG A 96 -7.09 12.05 2.58
CA ARG A 96 -8.39 11.38 2.70
C ARG A 96 -8.27 10.06 3.48
N LEU A 97 -7.22 9.29 3.26
CA LEU A 97 -6.97 8.04 3.98
C LEU A 97 -6.76 8.29 5.47
N HIS A 98 -6.01 9.31 5.87
CA HIS A 98 -5.84 9.66 7.28
C HIS A 98 -7.15 9.99 7.99
N ARG A 99 -8.15 10.50 7.27
CA ARG A 99 -9.49 10.78 7.81
C ARG A 99 -10.43 9.57 7.80
N ALA A 100 -10.24 8.65 6.86
CA ALA A 100 -11.15 7.54 6.63
C ALA A 100 -10.69 6.22 7.29
N LEU A 101 -9.39 6.07 7.54
CA LEU A 101 -8.85 4.89 8.20
C LEU A 101 -9.17 4.91 9.70
N PRO A 102 -9.40 3.75 10.31
CA PRO A 102 -9.56 3.62 11.76
C PRO A 102 -8.28 4.02 12.49
N GLU A 103 -8.37 4.29 13.78
CA GLU A 103 -7.23 4.78 14.58
C GLU A 103 -6.04 3.82 14.66
N ASP A 104 -6.31 2.53 14.52
CA ASP A 104 -5.34 1.44 14.60
C ASP A 104 -4.61 1.16 13.28
N VAL A 105 -4.88 1.94 12.20
CA VAL A 105 -4.15 1.88 10.92
C VAL A 105 -3.78 3.27 10.44
N ARG A 106 -2.53 3.43 10.01
CA ARG A 106 -1.99 4.67 9.46
C ARG A 106 -1.18 4.40 8.21
N VAL A 107 -1.39 5.20 7.17
CA VAL A 107 -0.49 5.25 6.02
C VAL A 107 0.53 6.34 6.29
N LEU A 108 1.79 5.97 6.42
CA LEU A 108 2.88 6.90 6.70
C LEU A 108 3.30 7.65 5.44
N ASP A 109 3.33 6.93 4.32
CA ASP A 109 3.81 7.48 3.06
C ASP A 109 3.29 6.67 1.86
N ILE A 110 3.19 7.32 0.71
CA ILE A 110 2.80 6.74 -0.57
C ILE A 110 3.75 7.28 -1.64
N ARG A 111 4.42 6.38 -2.36
CA ARG A 111 5.34 6.75 -3.45
C ARG A 111 5.15 5.84 -4.65
N PRO A 112 5.43 6.31 -5.88
CA PRO A 112 5.54 5.43 -7.03
C PRO A 112 6.56 4.32 -6.74
N ALA A 113 6.20 3.07 -7.07
CA ALA A 113 7.14 1.96 -6.92
C ALA A 113 8.16 1.98 -8.07
N PRO A 114 9.47 1.79 -7.79
CA PRO A 114 10.48 1.69 -8.83
C PRO A 114 10.18 0.56 -9.82
N ARG A 115 10.57 0.74 -11.10
CA ARG A 115 10.41 -0.27 -12.17
C ARG A 115 10.98 -1.62 -11.70
N GLY A 116 10.20 -2.70 -11.85
CA GLY A 116 10.67 -4.07 -11.59
C GLY A 116 10.64 -4.54 -10.13
N CYS A 117 10.16 -3.72 -9.17
CA CYS A 117 10.00 -4.16 -7.78
C CYS A 117 8.87 -5.19 -7.67
N ASN A 118 9.24 -6.45 -7.44
CA ASN A 118 8.33 -7.48 -6.97
C ASN A 118 8.37 -7.46 -5.44
N PRO A 119 7.27 -7.19 -4.72
CA PRO A 119 7.27 -7.19 -3.25
C PRO A 119 7.78 -8.49 -2.62
N ARG A 120 7.73 -9.62 -3.34
CA ARG A 120 8.32 -10.90 -2.90
C ARG A 120 9.85 -10.87 -2.84
N PHE A 121 10.49 -9.99 -3.61
CA PHE A 121 11.93 -9.78 -3.68
C PHE A 121 12.21 -8.27 -3.63
N PRO A 122 12.30 -7.67 -2.44
CA PRO A 122 12.85 -6.33 -2.33
C PRO A 122 14.26 -6.32 -2.95
N PRO A 123 14.67 -5.23 -3.62
CA PRO A 123 16.04 -5.11 -4.11
C PRO A 123 17.03 -5.28 -2.93
N PRO A 124 18.20 -5.92 -3.15
CA PRO A 124 19.16 -6.15 -2.08
C PRO A 124 19.58 -4.83 -1.42
N PRO A 125 19.82 -4.82 -0.09
CA PRO A 125 20.27 -3.62 0.61
C PRO A 125 21.62 -3.15 0.06
N ARG A 126 21.80 -1.82 -0.02
CA ARG A 126 23.06 -1.19 -0.42
C ARG A 126 24.04 -1.12 0.75
#